data_AF-A0A497JK24-F1
#
_entry.id   AF-A0A497JK24-F1
#
_cell.length_a   1.000
_cell.length_b   1.000
_cell.length_c   1.000
_cell.angle_alpha   90.00
_cell.angle_beta   90.00
_cell.angle_gamma   90.00
#
_symmetry.space_group_name_H-M   'P 1'
#
loop_
_entity.id
_entity.type
_entity.pdbx_description
1 polymer ?
#
loop_
_entity_poly.entity_id
_entity_poly.type
_entity_poly.pdbx_seq_one_letter_code
_entity_poly.pdbx_strand_id
1 'polypeptide(L)'
;MEKRGAFWEIELREDSEPFLARIIIAGEWEGKPEEAKKLLEDVYDKWPKGKKVKFLITCGGFIQFDWPESISKKNIGDNKNPDSSVVDALVKEAEKCVKLVLTEDLRNKLKEVTNYITLGVDSYKERISTTQNYIGQPHIELVFLVNLESNEFYWTGKSYPTPSQQNGLVRIANLETHFLDLDNIGKLMLLGCHDLTIFNPRSKNAKGWRKEVNEGFKKLAEKEEPKIVLQHPHTTVKVKTWLNAWRNLKKLLSSVEMYASAGRYHEPDRNPSEYDELNAVLKYTKCGDTIDFIVHLAGGNK
;
A
#
# COMPACT_ATOMS: atom_id res chain seq x y z
N MET A 1 -14.56 -21.49 -21.62
CA MET A 1 -14.54 -20.01 -21.70
C MET A 1 -13.13 -19.58 -21.35
N GLU A 2 -12.32 -19.23 -22.35
CA GLU A 2 -11.02 -18.61 -22.10
C GLU A 2 -11.26 -17.31 -21.31
N LYS A 3 -10.67 -17.21 -20.11
CA LYS A 3 -10.63 -15.96 -19.36
C LYS A 3 -9.89 -14.96 -20.25
N ARG A 4 -10.59 -14.01 -20.85
CA ARG A 4 -9.96 -12.83 -21.46
C ARG A 4 -9.11 -12.19 -20.36
N GLY A 5 -7.78 -12.19 -20.56
CA GLY A 5 -6.87 -11.52 -19.62
C GLY A 5 -7.27 -10.05 -19.49
N ALA A 6 -7.03 -9.47 -18.31
CA ALA A 6 -7.26 -8.05 -18.10
C ALA A 6 -6.52 -7.22 -19.18
N PHE A 7 -7.25 -6.27 -19.76
CA PHE A 7 -6.73 -5.32 -20.73
C PHE A 7 -6.73 -3.93 -20.07
N TRP A 8 -5.62 -3.22 -20.17
CA TRP A 8 -5.48 -1.88 -19.61
C TRP A 8 -4.67 -0.98 -20.52
N GLU A 9 -4.91 0.31 -20.39
CA GLU A 9 -4.10 1.38 -20.99
C GLU A 9 -3.34 2.11 -19.88
N ILE A 10 -2.08 2.46 -20.14
CA ILE A 10 -1.24 3.20 -19.20
C ILE A 10 -1.02 4.61 -19.73
N GLU A 11 -1.60 5.58 -19.03
CA GLU A 11 -1.32 7.00 -19.20
C GLU A 11 -0.14 7.40 -18.31
N LEU A 12 0.84 8.07 -18.87
CA LEU A 12 2.02 8.58 -18.16
C LEU A 12 1.83 10.05 -17.83
N ARG A 13 2.16 10.41 -16.60
CA ARG A 13 2.36 11.82 -16.20
C ARG A 13 3.65 11.96 -15.45
N GLU A 14 4.49 12.87 -15.89
CA GLU A 14 5.83 13.06 -15.35
C GLU A 14 5.97 14.52 -14.90
N ASP A 15 6.40 14.71 -13.66
CA ASP A 15 6.90 16.00 -13.17
C ASP A 15 8.37 16.19 -13.59
N SER A 16 8.93 17.39 -13.40
CA SER A 16 10.26 17.76 -13.92
C SER A 16 11.40 16.86 -13.45
N GLU A 17 11.49 16.58 -12.15
CA GLU A 17 12.61 15.89 -11.52
C GLU A 17 12.11 14.75 -10.62
N PRO A 18 11.53 13.69 -11.19
CA PRO A 18 10.81 12.69 -10.41
C PRO A 18 11.73 11.91 -9.49
N PHE A 19 11.41 11.92 -8.20
CA PHE A 19 12.13 11.15 -7.18
C PHE A 19 11.55 9.74 -7.01
N LEU A 20 10.25 9.57 -7.26
CA LEU A 20 9.55 8.28 -7.16
C LEU A 20 8.53 8.12 -8.29
N ALA A 21 8.13 6.87 -8.52
CA ALA A 21 7.07 6.50 -9.44
C ALA A 21 5.89 5.88 -8.67
N ARG A 22 4.67 6.10 -9.17
CA ARG A 22 3.42 5.59 -8.56
C ARG A 22 2.60 4.84 -9.60
N ILE A 23 2.10 3.66 -9.24
CA ILE A 23 1.08 2.96 -10.03
C ILE A 23 -0.30 3.31 -9.46
N ILE A 24 -1.11 3.99 -10.25
CA ILE A 24 -2.45 4.44 -9.88
C ILE A 24 -3.47 3.67 -10.71
N ILE A 25 -4.21 2.75 -10.10
CA ILE A 25 -5.18 1.93 -10.83
C ILE A 25 -6.53 2.65 -10.87
N ALA A 26 -6.92 3.11 -12.05
CA ALA A 26 -8.21 3.73 -12.31
C ALA A 26 -9.25 2.64 -12.70
N GLY A 27 -9.67 1.86 -11.71
CA GLY A 27 -10.67 0.80 -11.89
C GLY A 27 -10.68 -0.22 -10.75
N GLU A 28 -11.56 -1.23 -10.86
CA GLU A 28 -11.60 -2.36 -9.94
C GLU A 28 -10.41 -3.29 -10.18
N TRP A 29 -9.64 -3.59 -9.13
CA TRP A 29 -8.45 -4.43 -9.21
C TRP A 29 -8.60 -5.64 -8.29
N GLU A 30 -8.44 -6.83 -8.84
CA GLU A 30 -8.58 -8.10 -8.10
C GLU A 30 -7.29 -8.50 -7.37
N GLY A 31 -6.12 -8.02 -7.81
CA GLY A 31 -4.85 -8.36 -7.19
C GLY A 31 -4.32 -9.76 -7.51
N LYS A 32 -4.72 -10.35 -8.64
CA LYS A 32 -4.16 -11.64 -9.07
C LYS A 32 -2.64 -11.51 -9.34
N PRO A 33 -1.79 -12.41 -8.82
CA PRO A 33 -0.35 -12.37 -9.05
C PRO A 33 0.05 -12.27 -10.53
N GLU A 34 -0.60 -13.02 -11.42
CA GLU A 34 -0.27 -13.03 -12.84
C GLU A 34 -0.58 -11.69 -13.52
N GLU A 35 -1.68 -11.04 -13.14
CA GLU A 35 -2.06 -9.71 -13.64
C GLU A 35 -1.14 -8.62 -13.06
N ALA A 36 -0.79 -8.72 -11.78
CA ALA A 36 0.16 -7.83 -11.13
C ALA A 36 1.55 -7.88 -11.80
N LYS A 37 2.03 -9.09 -12.13
CA LYS A 37 3.28 -9.29 -12.86
C LYS A 37 3.23 -8.63 -14.23
N LYS A 38 2.21 -8.94 -15.02
CA LYS A 38 2.04 -8.37 -16.36
C LYS A 38 1.97 -6.84 -16.32
N LEU A 39 1.27 -6.27 -15.33
CA LEU A 39 1.20 -4.82 -15.18
C LEU A 39 2.57 -4.19 -14.86
N LEU A 40 3.39 -4.83 -14.03
CA LEU A 40 4.75 -4.36 -13.75
C LEU A 40 5.66 -4.46 -14.99
N GLU A 41 5.50 -5.50 -15.81
CA GLU A 41 6.18 -5.61 -17.12
C GLU A 41 5.77 -4.46 -18.05
N ASP A 42 4.46 -4.19 -18.18
CA ASP A 42 3.96 -3.09 -19.01
C ASP A 42 4.40 -1.71 -18.48
N VAL A 43 4.48 -1.54 -17.16
CA VAL A 43 5.02 -0.31 -16.52
C VAL A 43 6.49 -0.11 -16.87
N TYR A 44 7.31 -1.17 -16.85
CA TYR A 44 8.69 -1.09 -17.30
C TYR A 44 8.79 -0.73 -18.78
N ASP A 45 7.98 -1.34 -19.64
CA ASP A 45 7.99 -1.06 -21.09
C ASP A 45 7.54 0.37 -21.42
N LYS A 46 6.70 0.97 -20.56
CA LYS A 46 6.25 2.37 -20.66
C LYS A 46 7.17 3.35 -19.94
N TRP A 47 8.24 2.89 -19.31
CA TRP A 47 9.07 3.77 -18.50
C TRP A 47 9.75 4.88 -19.34
N PRO A 48 9.73 6.16 -18.88
CA PRO A 48 10.40 7.24 -19.61
C PRO A 48 11.90 7.01 -19.78
N LYS A 49 12.39 7.13 -21.02
CA LYS A 49 13.81 6.86 -21.34
C LYS A 49 14.76 7.76 -20.55
N GLY A 50 15.81 7.16 -19.99
CA GLY A 50 16.86 7.88 -19.26
C GLY A 50 16.45 8.36 -17.88
N LYS A 51 15.26 7.99 -17.38
CA LYS A 51 14.80 8.33 -16.04
C LYS A 51 14.94 7.15 -15.10
N LYS A 52 15.59 7.38 -13.96
CA LYS A 52 15.68 6.45 -12.84
C LYS A 52 15.19 7.13 -11.57
N VAL A 53 14.31 6.47 -10.84
CA VAL A 53 13.72 6.98 -9.59
C VAL A 53 14.18 6.15 -8.39
N LYS A 54 13.95 6.61 -7.16
CA LYS A 54 14.29 5.84 -5.95
C LYS A 54 13.27 4.74 -5.63
N PHE A 55 11.98 5.04 -5.76
CA PHE A 55 10.91 4.12 -5.39
C PHE A 55 9.89 3.95 -6.52
N LEU A 56 9.42 2.74 -6.75
CA LEU A 56 8.16 2.46 -7.44
C LEU A 56 7.15 1.96 -6.41
N ILE A 57 6.01 2.64 -6.28
CA ILE A 57 5.00 2.31 -5.26
C ILE A 57 3.68 1.84 -5.86
N THR A 58 3.02 0.90 -5.17
CA THR A 58 1.72 0.32 -5.57
C THR A 58 0.64 0.55 -4.52
N CYS A 59 -0.61 0.19 -4.81
CA CYS A 59 -1.71 0.29 -3.86
C CYS A 59 -1.72 -0.84 -2.82
N GLY A 60 -2.50 -0.66 -1.75
CA GLY A 60 -2.85 -1.77 -0.85
C GLY A 60 -3.62 -2.86 -1.61
N GLY A 61 -3.37 -4.14 -1.33
CA GLY A 61 -3.95 -5.27 -2.06
C GLY A 61 -3.61 -5.29 -3.56
N PHE A 62 -2.46 -4.74 -3.96
CA PHE A 62 -1.94 -4.87 -5.33
C PHE A 62 -1.71 -6.33 -5.72
N ILE A 63 -1.27 -7.15 -4.76
CA ILE A 63 -1.23 -8.61 -4.84
C ILE A 63 -2.17 -9.16 -3.77
N GLN A 64 -2.92 -10.20 -4.11
CA GLN A 64 -3.72 -10.98 -3.19
C GLN A 64 -3.22 -12.43 -3.16
N PHE A 65 -3.26 -13.04 -1.98
CA PHE A 65 -2.94 -14.45 -1.79
C PHE A 65 -4.02 -15.13 -0.95
N ASP A 66 -4.21 -16.43 -1.15
CA ASP A 66 -5.24 -17.17 -0.42
C ASP A 66 -4.88 -17.28 1.06
N TRP A 67 -5.91 -17.21 1.92
CA TRP A 67 -5.72 -17.43 3.35
C TRP A 67 -5.27 -18.88 3.60
N PRO A 68 -4.16 -19.12 4.32
CA PRO A 68 -3.66 -20.48 4.51
C PRO A 68 -4.63 -21.31 5.35
N GLU A 69 -5.05 -22.48 4.84
CA GLU A 69 -5.99 -23.39 5.52
C GLU A 69 -5.48 -23.85 6.90
N SER A 70 -4.16 -23.87 7.09
CA SER A 70 -3.51 -24.25 8.35
C SER A 70 -3.68 -23.21 9.48
N ILE A 71 -4.12 -21.99 9.17
CA ILE A 71 -4.23 -20.90 10.14
C ILE A 71 -5.71 -20.63 10.45
N SER A 72 -6.15 -21.09 11.62
CA SER A 72 -7.49 -20.81 12.14
C SER A 72 -7.53 -19.59 13.07
N LYS A 73 -8.75 -19.11 13.39
CA LYS A 73 -8.96 -18.08 14.43
C LYS A 73 -8.33 -18.44 15.78
N LYS A 74 -8.29 -19.73 16.12
CA LYS A 74 -7.68 -20.22 17.37
C LYS A 74 -6.17 -20.03 17.36
N ASN A 75 -5.52 -20.21 16.21
CA ASN A 75 -4.08 -19.99 16.07
C ASN A 75 -3.74 -18.50 16.24
N ILE A 76 -4.56 -17.61 15.66
CA ILE A 76 -4.35 -16.14 15.74
C ILE A 76 -4.39 -15.63 17.19
N GLY A 77 -5.32 -16.14 18.01
CA GLY A 77 -5.50 -15.66 19.37
C GLY A 77 -6.06 -14.23 19.43
N ASP A 78 -5.41 -13.35 20.20
CA ASP A 78 -5.76 -11.92 20.21
C ASP A 78 -5.29 -11.28 18.90
N ASN A 79 -6.21 -11.01 17.99
CA ASN A 79 -5.87 -10.43 16.70
C ASN A 79 -5.31 -8.98 16.78
N LYS A 80 -5.44 -8.32 17.95
CA LYS A 80 -4.76 -7.04 18.22
C LYS A 80 -3.30 -7.24 18.63
N ASN A 81 -2.94 -8.39 19.20
CA ASN A 81 -1.57 -8.74 19.55
C ASN A 81 -1.35 -10.22 19.19
N PRO A 82 -1.36 -10.54 17.88
CA PRO A 82 -1.37 -11.92 17.43
C PRO A 82 -0.06 -12.62 17.78
N ASP A 83 -0.12 -13.94 17.83
CA ASP A 83 1.08 -14.77 17.96
C ASP A 83 2.06 -14.48 16.80
N SER A 84 3.32 -14.20 17.13
CA SER A 84 4.34 -13.86 16.13
C SER A 84 4.57 -14.99 15.13
N SER A 85 4.44 -16.25 15.54
CA SER A 85 4.58 -17.40 14.64
C SER A 85 3.49 -17.44 13.56
N VAL A 86 2.28 -16.95 13.88
CA VAL A 86 1.19 -16.82 12.92
C VAL A 86 1.45 -15.68 11.95
N VAL A 87 1.93 -14.54 12.47
CA VAL A 87 2.34 -13.41 11.61
C VAL A 87 3.45 -13.85 10.65
N ASP A 88 4.49 -14.53 11.16
CA ASP A 88 5.61 -15.02 10.34
C ASP A 88 5.15 -16.01 9.27
N ALA A 89 4.20 -16.90 9.59
CA ALA A 89 3.64 -17.82 8.61
C ALA A 89 2.89 -17.07 7.51
N LEU A 90 2.06 -16.09 7.87
CA LEU A 90 1.32 -15.28 6.88
C LEU A 90 2.25 -14.43 6.01
N VAL A 91 3.30 -13.84 6.60
CA VAL A 91 4.32 -13.08 5.87
C VAL A 91 5.06 -13.99 4.89
N LYS A 92 5.42 -15.22 5.30
CA LYS A 92 6.06 -16.19 4.40
C LYS A 92 5.19 -16.55 3.20
N GLU A 93 3.89 -16.73 3.39
CA GLU A 93 2.97 -16.99 2.27
C GLU A 93 2.86 -15.77 1.34
N ALA A 94 2.74 -14.57 1.91
CA ALA A 94 2.74 -13.33 1.13
C ALA A 94 4.05 -13.14 0.34
N GLU A 95 5.20 -13.45 0.95
CA GLU A 95 6.52 -13.36 0.31
C GLU A 95 6.66 -14.33 -0.88
N LYS A 96 6.08 -15.54 -0.79
CA LYS A 96 6.02 -16.45 -1.95
C LYS A 96 5.29 -15.80 -3.12
N CYS A 97 4.15 -15.16 -2.86
CA CYS A 97 3.41 -14.43 -3.90
C CYS A 97 4.20 -13.25 -4.46
N VAL A 98 4.91 -12.50 -3.63
CA VAL A 98 5.82 -11.45 -4.11
C VAL A 98 6.89 -12.02 -5.04
N LYS A 99 7.51 -13.16 -4.68
CA LYS A 99 8.54 -13.83 -5.49
C LYS A 99 7.99 -14.40 -6.81
N LEU A 100 6.73 -14.82 -6.84
CA LEU A 100 6.04 -15.24 -8.07
C LEU A 100 5.83 -14.08 -9.04
N VAL A 101 5.50 -12.89 -8.50
CA VAL A 101 5.30 -11.67 -9.29
C VAL A 101 6.63 -11.07 -9.73
N LEU A 102 7.50 -10.78 -8.77
CA LEU A 102 8.80 -10.15 -8.97
C LEU A 102 9.87 -11.23 -9.24
N THR A 103 9.76 -11.86 -10.41
CA THR A 103 10.74 -12.84 -10.87
C THR A 103 12.12 -12.20 -11.05
N GLU A 104 13.17 -13.01 -11.12
CA GLU A 104 14.53 -12.52 -11.37
C GLU A 104 14.63 -11.64 -12.62
N ASP A 105 14.00 -12.05 -13.73
CA ASP A 105 13.96 -11.27 -14.96
C ASP A 105 13.29 -9.90 -14.78
N LEU A 106 12.12 -9.86 -14.14
CA LEU A 106 11.40 -8.62 -13.91
C LEU A 106 12.15 -7.71 -12.92
N ARG A 107 12.75 -8.27 -11.87
CA ARG A 107 13.62 -7.54 -10.95
C ARG A 107 14.82 -6.93 -11.69
N ASN A 108 15.45 -7.69 -12.58
CA ASN A 108 16.59 -7.24 -13.39
C ASN A 108 16.21 -6.13 -14.36
N LYS A 109 14.99 -6.13 -14.89
CA LYS A 109 14.45 -5.00 -15.66
C LYS A 109 14.21 -3.78 -14.76
N LEU A 110 13.44 -3.96 -13.68
CA LEU A 110 13.04 -2.86 -12.81
C LEU A 110 14.24 -2.18 -12.12
N LYS A 111 15.32 -2.89 -11.78
CA LYS A 111 16.51 -2.29 -11.15
C LYS A 111 17.21 -1.27 -12.05
N GLU A 112 16.99 -1.31 -13.36
CA GLU A 112 17.50 -0.30 -14.31
C GLU A 112 16.85 1.06 -14.06
N VAL A 113 15.57 1.07 -13.66
CA VAL A 113 14.72 2.25 -13.62
C VAL A 113 14.27 2.66 -12.21
N THR A 114 14.41 1.79 -11.22
CA THR A 114 14.15 2.11 -9.81
C THR A 114 15.09 1.36 -8.86
N ASN A 115 15.31 1.89 -7.65
CA ASN A 115 16.12 1.21 -6.63
C ASN A 115 15.27 0.27 -5.75
N TYR A 116 14.06 0.70 -5.40
CA TYR A 116 13.17 -0.02 -4.52
C TYR A 116 11.78 -0.11 -5.13
N ILE A 117 11.09 -1.22 -4.88
CA ILE A 117 9.65 -1.35 -5.15
C ILE A 117 8.91 -1.62 -3.85
N THR A 118 7.74 -0.99 -3.68
CA THR A 118 6.82 -1.32 -2.60
C THR A 118 5.53 -1.96 -3.12
N LEU A 119 5.17 -3.09 -2.53
CA LEU A 119 4.08 -3.95 -2.96
C LEU A 119 3.06 -4.09 -1.83
N GLY A 120 1.84 -3.61 -2.03
CA GLY A 120 0.73 -3.92 -1.11
C GLY A 120 0.26 -5.35 -1.34
N VAL A 121 0.31 -6.18 -0.30
CA VAL A 121 -0.01 -7.61 -0.36
C VAL A 121 -1.04 -7.95 0.70
N ASP A 122 -2.23 -8.35 0.26
CA ASP A 122 -3.34 -8.67 1.15
C ASP A 122 -3.65 -10.17 1.09
N SER A 123 -4.12 -10.75 2.19
CA SER A 123 -4.80 -12.05 2.09
C SER A 123 -6.21 -11.84 1.52
N TYR A 124 -6.64 -12.73 0.62
CA TYR A 124 -7.97 -12.76 0.05
C TYR A 124 -9.06 -12.84 1.13
N LYS A 125 -10.21 -12.23 0.84
CA LYS A 125 -11.42 -12.26 1.67
C LYS A 125 -12.57 -12.72 0.79
N GLU A 126 -13.25 -13.80 1.15
CA GLU A 126 -14.45 -14.23 0.41
C GLU A 126 -15.57 -13.19 0.57
N ARG A 127 -16.11 -12.71 -0.55
CA ARG A 127 -17.33 -11.89 -0.57
C ARG A 127 -18.55 -12.80 -0.33
N ILE A 128 -18.89 -13.08 0.93
CA ILE A 128 -20.15 -13.81 1.23
C ILE A 128 -21.35 -12.86 0.99
N SER A 129 -22.35 -13.38 0.28
CA SER A 129 -23.39 -12.68 -0.48
C SER A 129 -24.41 -11.82 0.29
N THR A 130 -25.07 -10.94 -0.48
CA THR A 130 -26.38 -10.26 -0.28
C THR A 130 -26.57 -9.29 0.88
N THR A 131 -25.71 -9.29 1.89
CA THR A 131 -25.63 -8.20 2.88
C THR A 131 -24.16 -7.85 3.06
N GLN A 132 -23.73 -6.73 2.47
CA GLN A 132 -22.35 -6.25 2.34
C GLN A 132 -21.64 -6.01 3.70
N ASN A 133 -21.37 -7.07 4.47
CA ASN A 133 -20.67 -6.99 5.75
C ASN A 133 -19.43 -7.88 5.73
N TYR A 134 -18.30 -7.27 5.34
CA TYR A 134 -16.92 -7.79 5.41
C TYR A 134 -16.41 -8.08 6.85
N ILE A 135 -17.30 -8.26 7.81
CA ILE A 135 -17.03 -7.98 9.23
C ILE A 135 -16.73 -9.30 9.96
N GLY A 136 -15.47 -9.76 9.88
CA GLY A 136 -14.94 -10.75 10.83
C GLY A 136 -14.25 -12.00 10.26
N GLN A 137 -14.02 -12.08 8.95
CA GLN A 137 -13.08 -13.08 8.41
C GLN A 137 -11.63 -12.70 8.74
N PRO A 138 -10.81 -13.66 9.17
CA PRO A 138 -9.37 -13.46 9.33
C PRO A 138 -8.76 -12.92 8.05
N HIS A 139 -7.91 -11.91 8.20
CA HIS A 139 -7.14 -11.37 7.09
C HIS A 139 -5.90 -10.65 7.59
N ILE A 140 -4.94 -10.45 6.71
CA ILE A 140 -3.75 -9.63 6.92
C ILE A 140 -3.58 -8.68 5.74
N GLU A 141 -3.08 -7.47 6.01
CA GLU A 141 -2.78 -6.47 4.99
C GLU A 141 -1.33 -6.04 5.21
N LEU A 142 -0.45 -6.41 4.28
CA LEU A 142 0.99 -6.22 4.34
C LEU A 142 1.46 -5.23 3.27
N VAL A 143 2.63 -4.65 3.52
CA VAL A 143 3.38 -3.91 2.51
C VAL A 143 4.81 -4.43 2.53
N PHE A 144 5.27 -4.92 1.38
CA PHE A 144 6.66 -5.31 1.18
C PHE A 144 7.43 -4.15 0.57
N LEU A 145 8.67 -3.96 1.00
CA LEU A 145 9.68 -3.17 0.31
C LEU A 145 10.78 -4.13 -0.15
N VAL A 146 11.08 -4.12 -1.44
CA VAL A 146 12.12 -4.95 -2.03
C VAL A 146 13.24 -4.05 -2.54
N ASN A 147 14.46 -4.27 -2.05
CA ASN A 147 15.67 -3.68 -2.62
C ASN A 147 16.00 -4.46 -3.90
N LEU A 148 15.93 -3.80 -5.06
CA LEU A 148 16.10 -4.48 -6.35
C LEU A 148 17.56 -4.82 -6.66
N GLU A 149 18.51 -4.18 -5.97
CA GLU A 149 19.95 -4.46 -6.11
C GLU A 149 20.36 -5.66 -5.24
N SER A 150 20.08 -5.61 -3.93
CA SER A 150 20.46 -6.67 -2.99
C SER A 150 19.49 -7.86 -2.96
N ASN A 151 18.29 -7.70 -3.53
CA ASN A 151 17.19 -8.65 -3.42
C ASN A 151 16.77 -8.92 -1.97
N GLU A 152 16.97 -7.95 -1.07
CA GLU A 152 16.49 -7.99 0.31
C GLU A 152 15.03 -7.58 0.40
N PHE A 153 14.29 -8.27 1.27
CA PHE A 153 12.87 -8.09 1.50
C PHE A 153 12.66 -7.55 2.90
N TYR A 154 11.96 -6.43 2.97
CA TYR A 154 11.46 -5.85 4.21
C TYR A 154 9.94 -5.83 4.15
N TRP A 155 9.28 -5.88 5.30
CA TRP A 155 7.83 -5.85 5.34
C TRP A 155 7.33 -5.11 6.57
N THR A 156 6.15 -4.54 6.41
CA THR A 156 5.30 -4.07 7.49
C THR A 156 3.86 -4.48 7.16
N GLY A 157 2.92 -4.07 7.98
CA GLY A 157 1.52 -4.23 7.68
C GLY A 157 0.66 -3.38 8.56
N LYS A 158 -0.64 -3.47 8.31
CA LYS A 158 -1.63 -2.60 8.92
C LYS A 158 -1.63 -2.73 10.44
N SER A 159 -1.30 -1.63 11.09
CA SER A 159 -1.26 -1.50 12.55
C SER A 159 -2.48 -0.76 13.09
N TYR A 160 -3.20 -0.01 12.24
CA TYR A 160 -4.37 0.77 12.64
C TYR A 160 -5.60 0.51 11.76
N PRO A 161 -6.41 -0.54 12.04
CA PRO A 161 -7.61 -0.86 11.28
C PRO A 161 -8.75 0.14 11.46
N THR A 162 -9.71 0.13 10.54
CA THR A 162 -11.04 0.71 10.79
C THR A 162 -11.79 -0.08 11.87
N PRO A 163 -12.85 0.47 12.50
CA PRO A 163 -13.66 -0.26 13.47
C PRO A 163 -14.25 -1.57 12.92
N SER A 164 -14.65 -1.62 11.65
CA SER A 164 -15.23 -2.81 11.03
C SER A 164 -14.20 -3.92 10.76
N GLN A 165 -12.95 -3.55 10.48
CA GLN A 165 -11.86 -4.50 10.21
C GLN A 165 -11.25 -5.08 11.49
N GLN A 166 -11.37 -4.38 12.62
CA GLN A 166 -10.57 -4.63 13.81
C GLN A 166 -10.74 -6.03 14.44
N ASN A 167 -11.80 -6.77 14.13
CA ASN A 167 -12.04 -8.11 14.66
C ASN A 167 -11.51 -9.23 13.75
N GLY A 168 -11.26 -8.92 12.48
CA GLY A 168 -10.74 -9.87 11.49
C GLY A 168 -9.28 -9.66 11.13
N LEU A 169 -8.77 -8.43 11.31
CA LEU A 169 -7.38 -8.12 10.96
C LEU A 169 -6.41 -8.78 11.95
N VAL A 170 -5.48 -9.59 11.43
CA VAL A 170 -4.23 -9.93 12.10
C VAL A 170 -3.35 -8.69 12.07
N ARG A 171 -3.32 -7.96 13.18
CA ARG A 171 -2.65 -6.67 13.27
C ARG A 171 -1.15 -6.83 13.37
N ILE A 172 -0.39 -5.99 12.65
CA ILE A 172 1.04 -5.85 12.92
C ILE A 172 1.21 -4.99 14.18
N ALA A 173 1.49 -5.66 15.29
CA ALA A 173 1.58 -5.03 16.61
C ALA A 173 2.91 -4.32 16.84
N ASN A 174 4.00 -4.83 16.25
CA ASN A 174 5.31 -4.19 16.30
C ASN A 174 5.34 -2.99 15.34
N LEU A 175 5.24 -1.79 15.90
CA LEU A 175 5.21 -0.54 15.13
C LEU A 175 6.57 -0.17 14.51
N GLU A 176 7.67 -0.70 15.05
CA GLU A 176 9.03 -0.44 14.55
C GLU A 176 9.21 -0.93 13.11
N THR A 177 8.46 -1.95 12.70
CA THR A 177 8.45 -2.46 11.32
C THR A 177 8.09 -1.42 10.25
N HIS A 178 7.44 -0.31 10.65
CA HIS A 178 7.10 0.76 9.72
C HIS A 178 8.30 1.67 9.38
N PHE A 179 9.43 1.53 10.09
CA PHE A 179 10.60 2.40 9.92
C PHE A 179 11.78 1.61 9.40
N LEU A 180 12.37 2.06 8.30
CA LEU A 180 13.51 1.41 7.66
C LEU A 180 14.60 2.44 7.39
N ASP A 181 15.84 2.11 7.77
CA ASP A 181 16.99 2.92 7.38
C ASP A 181 17.49 2.46 6.02
N LEU A 182 17.50 3.36 5.04
CA LEU A 182 17.92 3.05 3.68
C LEU A 182 19.20 3.81 3.35
N ASP A 183 20.21 3.06 2.91
CA ASP A 183 21.51 3.60 2.54
C ASP A 183 21.39 4.73 1.53
N ASN A 184 22.04 5.87 1.83
CA ASN A 184 22.07 7.07 0.99
C ASN A 184 20.69 7.71 0.70
N ILE A 185 19.65 7.32 1.44
CA ILE A 185 18.31 7.92 1.37
C ILE A 185 17.90 8.44 2.77
N GLY A 186 18.24 7.69 3.82
CA GLY A 186 17.85 7.95 5.19
C GLY A 186 16.58 7.20 5.59
N LYS A 187 15.97 7.64 6.70
CA LYS A 187 14.85 6.93 7.31
C LYS A 187 13.58 7.02 6.46
N LEU A 188 13.04 5.86 6.08
CA LEU A 188 11.74 5.69 5.44
C LEU A 188 10.69 5.32 6.49
N MET A 189 9.49 5.90 6.38
CA MET A 189 8.28 5.43 7.04
C MET A 189 7.32 4.81 6.02
N LEU A 190 7.05 3.51 6.14
CA LEU A 190 6.18 2.73 5.28
C LEU A 190 4.84 2.51 5.96
N LEU A 191 3.75 2.95 5.32
CA LEU A 191 2.40 2.92 5.87
C LEU A 191 1.49 2.03 5.02
N GLY A 192 0.76 1.12 5.68
CA GLY A 192 -0.41 0.49 5.11
C GLY A 192 -1.58 1.49 4.97
N CYS A 193 -2.70 1.01 4.44
CA CYS A 193 -3.82 1.85 4.02
C CYS A 193 -4.29 2.86 5.09
N HIS A 194 -4.70 2.36 6.26
CA HIS A 194 -5.28 3.20 7.32
C HIS A 194 -4.27 3.70 8.36
N ASP A 195 -3.00 3.32 8.27
CA ASP A 195 -2.00 3.73 9.28
C ASP A 195 -1.79 5.24 9.29
N LEU A 196 -1.91 5.90 8.12
CA LEU A 196 -1.88 7.36 8.03
C LEU A 196 -2.96 8.03 8.91
N THR A 197 -4.08 7.37 9.18
CA THR A 197 -5.14 7.95 10.03
C THR A 197 -4.72 8.17 11.49
N ILE A 198 -3.65 7.52 11.95
CA ILE A 198 -3.00 7.82 13.23
C ILE A 198 -2.67 9.33 13.33
N PHE A 199 -2.26 9.93 12.22
CA PHE A 199 -1.91 11.35 12.15
C PHE A 199 -3.12 12.26 11.91
N ASN A 200 -4.33 11.74 11.71
CA ASN A 200 -5.50 12.59 11.60
C ASN A 200 -5.77 13.35 12.92
N PRO A 201 -6.07 14.66 12.92
CA PRO A 201 -6.38 15.40 14.15
C PRO A 201 -7.50 14.77 15.01
N ARG A 202 -8.42 14.02 14.39
CA ARG A 202 -9.50 13.30 15.09
C ARG A 202 -9.00 12.08 15.87
N SER A 203 -7.79 11.58 15.60
CA SER A 203 -7.21 10.42 16.28
C SER A 203 -6.97 10.65 17.78
N LYS A 204 -6.91 11.92 18.22
CA LYS A 204 -6.86 12.32 19.64
C LYS A 204 -8.09 11.88 20.45
N ASN A 205 -9.21 11.61 19.79
CA ASN A 205 -10.45 11.17 20.42
C ASN A 205 -10.50 9.64 20.61
N ALA A 206 -9.48 8.91 20.15
CA ALA A 206 -9.40 7.47 20.34
C ALA A 206 -9.30 7.10 21.83
N LYS A 207 -9.79 5.90 22.17
CA LYS A 207 -9.79 5.33 23.52
C LYS A 207 -9.18 3.93 23.53
N GLY A 208 -8.75 3.47 24.71
CA GLY A 208 -8.15 2.15 24.91
C GLY A 208 -6.93 1.92 24.02
N TRP A 209 -6.77 0.68 23.54
CA TRP A 209 -5.63 0.27 22.71
C TRP A 209 -5.38 1.17 21.49
N ARG A 210 -6.41 1.78 20.89
CA ARG A 210 -6.24 2.70 19.76
C ARG A 210 -5.54 4.00 20.18
N LYS A 211 -5.80 4.49 21.39
CA LYS A 211 -5.11 5.65 21.94
C LYS A 211 -3.63 5.33 22.15
N GLU A 212 -3.35 4.16 22.73
CA GLU A 212 -1.98 3.69 22.96
C GLU A 212 -1.20 3.55 21.66
N VAL A 213 -1.79 2.93 20.62
CA VAL A 213 -1.18 2.86 19.28
C VAL A 213 -0.97 4.26 18.70
N ASN A 214 -1.96 5.16 18.80
CA ASN A 214 -1.83 6.51 18.25
C ASN A 214 -0.70 7.31 18.92
N GLU A 215 -0.58 7.23 20.25
CA GLU A 215 0.44 7.95 21.01
C GLU A 215 1.82 7.31 20.82
N GLY A 216 1.90 5.97 20.87
CA GLY A 216 3.14 5.22 20.65
C GLY A 216 3.71 5.42 19.26
N PHE A 217 2.89 5.31 18.22
CA PHE A 217 3.33 5.49 16.84
C PHE A 217 3.81 6.92 16.56
N LYS A 218 3.13 7.95 17.10
CA LYS A 218 3.57 9.34 16.94
C LYS A 218 4.90 9.60 17.62
N LYS A 219 5.08 9.13 18.86
CA LYS A 219 6.36 9.25 19.58
C LYS A 219 7.49 8.52 18.84
N LEU A 220 7.19 7.34 18.30
CA LEU A 220 8.15 6.58 17.51
C LEU A 220 8.51 7.34 16.22
N ALA A 221 7.51 7.88 15.50
CA ALA A 221 7.76 8.65 14.30
C ALA A 221 8.58 9.93 14.56
N GLU A 222 8.33 10.62 15.67
CA GLU A 222 9.15 11.77 16.11
C GLU A 222 10.59 11.37 16.43
N LYS A 223 10.79 10.19 17.04
CA LYS A 223 12.12 9.66 17.37
C LYS A 223 12.90 9.21 16.12
N GLU A 224 12.23 8.51 15.21
CA GLU A 224 12.87 7.94 14.02
C GLU A 224 13.14 9.00 12.95
N GLU A 225 12.50 10.17 13.02
CA GLU A 225 12.69 11.32 12.12
C GLU A 225 12.69 10.91 10.62
N PRO A 226 11.61 10.26 10.11
CA PRO A 226 11.56 9.82 8.73
C PRO A 226 11.70 11.00 7.77
N LYS A 227 12.48 10.81 6.70
CA LYS A 227 12.62 11.75 5.59
C LYS A 227 11.57 11.55 4.51
N ILE A 228 11.15 10.29 4.34
CA ILE A 228 10.25 9.86 3.28
C ILE A 228 9.11 9.08 3.90
N VAL A 229 7.89 9.31 3.42
CA VAL A 229 6.70 8.56 3.84
C VAL A 229 5.95 8.00 2.64
N LEU A 230 5.77 6.67 2.60
CA LEU A 230 5.05 5.99 1.52
C LEU A 230 3.79 5.32 2.07
N GLN A 231 2.63 5.68 1.52
CA GLN A 231 1.32 5.14 1.94
C GLN A 231 0.72 4.25 0.85
N HIS A 232 0.13 3.13 1.26
CA HIS A 232 -0.49 2.13 0.39
C HIS A 232 -2.00 2.04 0.62
N PRO A 233 -2.79 3.09 0.30
CA PRO A 233 -4.24 3.00 0.38
C PRO A 233 -4.80 1.99 -0.63
N HIS A 234 -5.86 1.28 -0.26
CA HIS A 234 -6.62 0.45 -1.21
C HIS A 234 -7.36 1.30 -2.22
N THR A 235 -7.97 2.40 -1.78
CA THR A 235 -8.76 3.31 -2.62
C THR A 235 -8.49 4.74 -2.23
N THR A 236 -8.55 5.66 -3.19
CA THR A 236 -8.52 7.10 -2.95
C THR A 236 -9.21 7.81 -4.11
N VAL A 237 -10.47 8.20 -3.91
CA VAL A 237 -11.24 8.97 -4.91
C VAL A 237 -11.57 10.39 -4.44
N LYS A 238 -11.24 10.72 -3.19
CA LYS A 238 -11.45 12.03 -2.57
C LYS A 238 -10.16 12.56 -1.97
N VAL A 239 -9.83 13.82 -2.27
CA VAL A 239 -8.69 14.53 -1.69
C VAL A 239 -8.80 14.58 -0.16
N LYS A 240 -10.01 14.86 0.33
CA LYS A 240 -10.27 15.06 1.77
C LYS A 240 -10.08 13.79 2.61
N THR A 241 -10.02 12.60 2.01
CA THR A 241 -9.79 11.33 2.73
C THR A 241 -8.47 11.37 3.49
N TRP A 242 -7.39 11.83 2.86
CA TRP A 242 -6.04 11.81 3.44
C TRP A 242 -5.48 13.19 3.76
N LEU A 243 -6.02 14.26 3.16
CA LEU A 243 -5.48 15.62 3.27
C LEU A 243 -5.17 16.07 4.70
N ASN A 244 -6.10 15.84 5.64
CA ASN A 244 -5.91 16.26 7.02
C ASN A 244 -4.84 15.45 7.75
N ALA A 245 -4.72 14.16 7.43
CA ALA A 245 -3.71 13.30 8.02
C ALA A 245 -2.32 13.65 7.48
N TRP A 246 -2.18 13.86 6.17
CA TRP A 246 -0.93 14.32 5.56
C TRP A 246 -0.47 15.68 6.11
N ARG A 247 -1.38 16.66 6.19
CA ARG A 247 -1.06 17.98 6.75
C ARG A 247 -0.56 17.90 8.18
N ASN A 248 -1.23 17.10 9.02
CA ASN A 248 -0.84 16.99 10.41
C ASN A 248 0.44 16.15 10.60
N LEU A 249 0.65 15.12 9.78
CA LEU A 249 1.92 14.39 9.73
C LEU A 249 3.07 15.33 9.40
N LYS A 250 2.96 16.13 8.33
CA LYS A 250 4.02 17.08 7.93
C LYS A 250 4.26 18.17 8.98
N LYS A 251 3.21 18.57 9.71
CA LYS A 251 3.34 19.51 10.83
C LYS A 251 4.07 18.88 12.02
N LEU A 252 3.80 17.61 12.31
CA LEU A 252 4.40 16.88 13.43
C LEU A 252 5.86 16.51 13.14
N LEU A 253 6.13 16.06 11.92
CA LEU A 253 7.43 15.52 11.50
C LEU A 253 8.05 16.46 10.48
N SER A 254 8.77 17.48 10.96
CA SER A 254 9.46 18.45 10.09
C SER A 254 10.61 17.82 9.29
N SER A 255 11.09 16.64 9.69
CA SER A 255 12.08 15.85 8.95
C SER A 255 11.56 15.30 7.63
N VAL A 256 10.23 15.22 7.45
CA VAL A 256 9.62 14.66 6.23
C VAL A 256 9.77 15.63 5.06
N GLU A 257 10.70 15.30 4.17
CA GLU A 257 11.00 16.02 2.94
C GLU A 257 10.01 15.63 1.83
N MET A 258 9.67 14.34 1.74
CA MET A 258 8.82 13.78 0.68
C MET A 258 7.77 12.81 1.21
N TYR A 259 6.62 12.75 0.54
CA TYR A 259 5.65 11.69 0.75
C TYR A 259 4.87 11.37 -0.51
N ALA A 260 4.33 10.15 -0.58
CA ALA A 260 3.44 9.75 -1.65
C ALA A 260 2.47 8.66 -1.22
N SER A 261 1.28 8.68 -1.80
CA SER A 261 0.34 7.57 -1.80
C SER A 261 0.16 7.03 -3.22
N ALA A 262 0.07 5.70 -3.34
CA ALA A 262 -0.44 5.03 -4.53
C ALA A 262 -1.69 4.24 -4.15
N GLY A 263 -2.80 4.47 -4.84
CA GLY A 263 -4.08 3.87 -4.51
C GLY A 263 -4.91 3.64 -5.76
N ARG A 264 -6.01 2.89 -5.61
CA ARG A 264 -6.99 2.77 -6.69
C ARG A 264 -7.88 4.00 -6.73
N TYR A 265 -8.01 4.62 -7.90
CA TYR A 265 -9.00 5.67 -8.14
C TYR A 265 -10.35 5.02 -8.48
N HIS A 266 -10.86 4.24 -7.53
CA HIS A 266 -12.12 3.53 -7.63
C HIS A 266 -12.64 3.17 -6.23
N GLU A 267 -13.92 3.41 -5.97
CA GLU A 267 -14.63 3.00 -4.76
C GLU A 267 -15.95 2.34 -5.16
N PRO A 268 -16.15 1.02 -4.91
CA PRO A 268 -17.31 0.29 -5.41
C PRO A 268 -18.64 0.80 -4.84
N ASP A 269 -18.62 1.31 -3.61
CA ASP A 269 -19.81 1.76 -2.88
C ASP A 269 -20.07 3.28 -3.01
N ARG A 270 -19.33 3.97 -3.88
CA ARG A 270 -19.48 5.42 -4.12
C ARG A 270 -19.73 5.69 -5.60
N ASN A 271 -20.72 6.53 -5.88
CA ASN A 271 -20.98 6.97 -7.24
C ASN A 271 -19.76 7.74 -7.81
N PRO A 272 -19.25 7.39 -9.01
CA PRO A 272 -18.15 8.12 -9.66
C PRO A 272 -18.40 9.63 -9.81
N SER A 273 -19.65 10.09 -9.91
CA SER A 273 -19.98 11.52 -9.94
C SER A 273 -19.62 12.26 -8.64
N GLU A 274 -19.45 11.51 -7.56
CA GLU A 274 -18.95 12.02 -6.28
C GLU A 274 -17.45 11.90 -6.17
N TYR A 275 -16.67 11.59 -7.20
CA TYR A 275 -15.20 11.58 -7.06
C TYR A 275 -14.68 13.02 -7.13
N ASP A 276 -13.53 13.30 -6.52
CA ASP A 276 -12.78 14.52 -6.84
C ASP A 276 -11.95 14.21 -8.09
N GLU A 277 -11.79 15.16 -9.00
CA GLU A 277 -10.98 14.99 -10.22
C GLU A 277 -9.66 14.26 -9.96
N LEU A 278 -9.33 13.27 -10.80
CA LEU A 278 -8.12 12.46 -10.65
C LEU A 278 -6.87 13.35 -10.49
N ASN A 279 -6.77 14.43 -11.25
CA ASN A 279 -5.66 15.39 -11.18
C ASN A 279 -5.53 16.01 -9.78
N ALA A 280 -6.66 16.32 -9.13
CA ALA A 280 -6.66 16.83 -7.77
C ALA A 280 -6.21 15.74 -6.79
N VAL A 281 -6.72 14.51 -6.93
CA VAL A 281 -6.31 13.38 -6.08
C VAL A 281 -4.81 13.13 -6.20
N LEU A 282 -4.27 13.04 -7.43
CA LEU A 282 -2.85 12.83 -7.68
C LEU A 282 -1.99 13.93 -7.06
N LYS A 283 -2.42 15.21 -7.18
CA LYS A 283 -1.70 16.37 -6.65
C LYS A 283 -1.66 16.38 -5.11
N TYR A 284 -2.76 16.06 -4.45
CA TYR A 284 -2.86 16.17 -2.99
C TYR A 284 -2.44 14.91 -2.22
N THR A 285 -2.03 13.85 -2.93
CA THR A 285 -1.52 12.60 -2.35
C THR A 285 -0.01 12.44 -2.50
N LYS A 286 0.71 13.51 -2.87
CA LYS A 286 2.17 13.53 -2.95
C LYS A 286 2.76 14.87 -2.48
N CYS A 287 4.03 14.83 -2.11
CA CYS A 287 4.91 15.98 -1.93
C CYS A 287 6.27 15.59 -2.49
N GLY A 288 6.68 16.29 -3.56
CA GLY A 288 7.80 15.92 -4.42
C GLY A 288 7.31 15.54 -5.82
N ASP A 289 8.25 15.55 -6.76
CA ASP A 289 8.02 15.24 -8.17
C ASP A 289 7.92 13.72 -8.37
N THR A 290 6.97 13.28 -9.21
CA THR A 290 6.72 11.85 -9.48
C THR A 290 6.52 11.53 -10.95
N ILE A 291 6.72 10.25 -11.29
CA ILE A 291 6.13 9.63 -12.49
C ILE A 291 4.87 8.88 -12.05
N ASP A 292 3.72 9.28 -12.55
CA ASP A 292 2.45 8.60 -12.30
C ASP A 292 2.08 7.74 -13.50
N PHE A 293 2.04 6.43 -13.28
CA PHE A 293 1.51 5.43 -14.22
C PHE A 293 0.03 5.23 -13.89
N ILE A 294 -0.85 5.88 -14.65
CA ILE A 294 -2.29 5.80 -14.48
C ILE A 294 -2.82 4.66 -15.34
N VAL A 295 -3.28 3.59 -14.69
CA VAL A 295 -3.71 2.34 -15.31
C VAL A 295 -5.23 2.36 -15.46
N HIS A 296 -5.71 2.56 -16.67
CA HIS A 296 -7.14 2.54 -17.00
C HIS A 296 -7.55 1.12 -17.41
N LEU A 297 -8.40 0.48 -16.62
CA LEU A 297 -8.86 -0.89 -16.91
C LEU A 297 -9.99 -0.86 -17.95
N ALA A 298 -9.82 -1.59 -19.05
CA ALA A 298 -10.85 -1.68 -20.09
C ALA A 298 -11.99 -2.61 -19.62
N GLY A 299 -13.18 -2.03 -19.44
CA GLY A 299 -14.39 -2.76 -19.01
C GLY A 299 -15.25 -2.04 -17.98
N GLY A 300 -14.78 -0.93 -17.40
CA GLY A 300 -15.64 0.00 -16.66
C GLY A 300 -16.45 0.85 -17.62
N ASN A 301 -17.77 0.76 -17.57
CA ASN A 301 -18.68 1.55 -18.41
C ASN A 301 -18.26 3.03 -18.45
N LYS A 302 -18.10 3.57 -19.67
CA LYS A 302 -18.26 5.01 -19.92
C LYS A 302 -19.69 5.43 -19.62
#